data_AF-A0A1F5JVP9-F1
#
_entry.id   AF-A0A1F5JVP9-F1
#
_cell.length_a   1.000
_cell.length_b   1.000
_cell.length_c   1.000
_cell.angle_alpha   90.00
_cell.angle_beta   90.00
_cell.angle_gamma   90.00
#
_symmetry.space_group_name_H-M   'P 1'
#
loop_
_entity.id
_entity.type
_entity.pdbx_description
1 polymer ?
#
loop_
_entity_poly.entity_id
_entity_poly.type
_entity_poly.pdbx_seq_one_letter_code
_entity_poly.pdbx_strand_id
1 'polypeptide(L)'
;MTKEEVRNILIQKLREILSDDTKGSTQIATLVDALREKIIQEGIPPHEHWKIHNLILEIINEWYRAGVIYFSKPDDPYVGYPFVTVTDFGKECLEQNNCLPYDPEGYIRELQRQNPLLDGVTLAYVRESISTYNSEHLLSSTITLGVASENLILALIDSFINAISDAARKQVLERRLENLVISRKYEEFRNELRTYERSLPRELTRDLDTYLDQVFHFIRMSRNSAGHPTGRAVSKNVAYSNLQIFAEYSKRICELTDYFSNHQI
;
A
#
# COMPACT_ATOMS: atom_id res chain seq x y z
N MET A 1 -9.34 -19.44 14.42
CA MET A 1 -8.74 -19.07 13.11
C MET A 1 -9.22 -17.70 12.58
N THR A 2 -8.26 -16.82 12.33
CA THR A 2 -8.40 -15.55 11.60
C THR A 2 -8.29 -15.75 10.08
N LYS A 3 -8.72 -14.76 9.28
CA LYS A 3 -8.56 -14.74 7.82
C LYS A 3 -7.11 -14.92 7.37
N GLU A 4 -6.18 -14.29 8.09
CA GLU A 4 -4.77 -14.29 7.77
C GLU A 4 -4.11 -15.65 8.04
N GLU A 5 -4.46 -16.31 9.14
CA GLU A 5 -4.02 -17.68 9.43
C GLU A 5 -4.50 -18.68 8.37
N VAL A 6 -5.77 -18.60 7.99
CA VAL A 6 -6.35 -19.43 6.92
C VAL A 6 -5.60 -19.18 5.61
N ARG A 7 -5.40 -17.92 5.24
CA ARG A 7 -4.69 -17.52 4.02
C ARG A 7 -3.27 -18.10 3.97
N ASN A 8 -2.51 -18.01 5.05
CA ASN A 8 -1.13 -18.49 5.10
C ASN A 8 -1.04 -20.01 4.90
N ILE A 9 -1.97 -20.77 5.49
CA ILE A 9 -2.05 -22.22 5.31
C ILE A 9 -2.37 -22.56 3.84
N LEU A 10 -3.33 -21.86 3.23
CA LEU A 10 -3.69 -22.07 1.83
C LEU A 10 -2.53 -21.71 0.88
N ILE A 11 -1.77 -20.65 1.16
CA ILE A 11 -0.55 -20.29 0.39
C ILE A 11 0.48 -21.40 0.47
N GLN A 12 0.75 -21.92 1.67
CA GLN A 12 1.66 -23.04 1.85
C GLN A 12 1.18 -24.25 1.05
N LYS A 13 -0.12 -24.55 1.08
CA LYS A 13 -0.66 -25.66 0.32
C LYS A 13 -0.48 -25.50 -1.19
N LEU A 14 -0.74 -24.30 -1.72
CA LEU A 14 -0.52 -24.02 -3.14
C LEU A 14 0.94 -24.19 -3.54
N ARG A 15 1.90 -23.81 -2.68
CA ARG A 15 3.33 -24.04 -2.94
C ARG A 15 3.68 -25.52 -3.00
N GLU A 16 3.18 -26.32 -2.08
CA GLU A 16 3.36 -27.77 -2.12
C GLU A 16 2.87 -28.36 -3.44
N ILE A 17 1.67 -27.95 -3.88
CA ILE A 17 1.07 -28.41 -5.14
C ILE A 17 1.91 -27.96 -6.35
N LEU A 18 2.44 -26.74 -6.33
CA LEU A 18 3.32 -26.24 -7.40
C LEU A 18 4.67 -26.95 -7.46
N SER A 19 5.17 -27.48 -6.34
CA SER A 19 6.43 -28.23 -6.31
C SER A 19 6.31 -29.66 -6.88
N ASP A 20 5.09 -30.18 -7.02
CA ASP A 20 4.79 -31.56 -7.38
C ASP A 20 4.22 -31.63 -8.82
N ASP A 21 5.01 -31.12 -9.78
CA ASP A 21 5.00 -31.16 -11.27
C ASP A 21 3.67 -31.34 -12.07
N THR A 22 2.50 -31.15 -11.45
CA THR A 22 1.17 -31.38 -12.03
C THR A 22 0.52 -30.08 -12.47
N LYS A 23 1.09 -29.42 -13.49
CA LYS A 23 0.58 -28.20 -14.16
C LYS A 23 0.04 -27.05 -13.25
N GLY A 24 0.30 -27.05 -11.94
CA GLY A 24 -0.14 -26.04 -10.98
C GLY A 24 -1.66 -25.97 -10.70
N SER A 25 -2.38 -27.10 -10.81
CA SER A 25 -3.83 -27.16 -10.60
C SER A 25 -4.23 -28.04 -9.41
N THR A 26 -5.31 -27.67 -8.72
CA THR A 26 -5.86 -28.42 -7.58
C THR A 26 -7.37 -28.30 -7.49
N GLN A 27 -8.01 -29.06 -6.61
CA GLN A 27 -9.44 -28.92 -6.33
C GLN A 27 -9.66 -27.99 -5.13
N ILE A 28 -10.79 -27.27 -5.12
CA ILE A 28 -11.22 -26.49 -3.95
C ILE A 28 -11.32 -27.40 -2.71
N ALA A 29 -11.78 -28.64 -2.87
CA ALA A 29 -11.84 -29.62 -1.78
C ALA A 29 -10.46 -29.88 -1.15
N THR A 30 -9.39 -29.96 -1.95
CA THR A 30 -8.02 -30.12 -1.47
C THR A 30 -7.55 -28.93 -0.66
N LEU A 31 -7.96 -27.71 -1.03
CA LEU A 31 -7.69 -26.50 -0.25
C LEU A 31 -8.45 -26.49 1.07
N VAL A 32 -9.69 -26.98 1.09
CA VAL A 32 -10.48 -27.17 2.32
C VAL A 32 -9.83 -28.20 3.24
N ASP A 33 -9.39 -29.32 2.68
CA ASP A 33 -8.75 -30.40 3.44
C ASP A 33 -7.42 -29.97 4.07
N ALA A 34 -6.72 -29.00 3.47
CA ALA A 34 -5.47 -28.46 4.01
C ALA A 34 -5.63 -27.81 5.40
N LEU A 35 -6.85 -27.39 5.76
CA LEU A 35 -7.16 -26.79 7.06
C LEU A 35 -7.68 -27.82 8.07
N ARG A 36 -7.94 -29.06 7.65
CA ARG A 36 -8.59 -30.08 8.47
C ARG A 36 -7.81 -30.41 9.74
N GLU A 37 -6.50 -30.58 9.61
CA GLU A 37 -5.62 -30.88 10.75
C GLU A 37 -5.58 -29.71 11.75
N LYS A 38 -5.50 -28.47 11.25
CA LYS A 38 -5.49 -27.25 12.06
C LYS A 38 -6.82 -27.04 12.80
N ILE A 39 -7.95 -27.30 12.12
CA ILE A 39 -9.30 -27.26 12.71
C ILE A 39 -9.41 -28.23 13.89
N ILE A 40 -8.87 -29.44 13.75
CA ILE A 40 -8.86 -30.45 14.81
C ILE A 40 -7.95 -30.01 15.97
N GLN A 41 -6.76 -29.49 15.67
CA GLN A 41 -5.81 -29.01 16.69
C GLN A 41 -6.35 -27.82 17.51
N GLU A 42 -7.04 -26.88 16.87
CA GLU A 42 -7.65 -25.72 17.54
C GLU A 42 -8.97 -26.08 18.26
N GLY A 43 -9.45 -27.33 18.16
CA GLY A 43 -10.67 -27.77 18.83
C GLY A 43 -11.94 -27.09 18.32
N ILE A 44 -11.95 -26.64 17.06
CA ILE A 44 -13.06 -25.86 16.51
C ILE A 44 -14.28 -26.77 16.34
N PRO A 45 -15.44 -26.43 16.93
CA PRO A 45 -16.58 -27.31 16.93
C PRO A 45 -17.18 -27.46 15.52
N PRO A 46 -17.76 -28.63 15.17
CA PRO A 46 -18.27 -28.90 13.82
C PRO A 46 -19.26 -27.87 13.26
N HIS A 47 -20.07 -27.28 14.13
CA HIS A 47 -21.04 -26.26 13.75
C HIS A 47 -20.42 -24.90 13.37
N GLU A 48 -19.10 -24.73 13.53
CA GLU A 48 -18.36 -23.53 13.08
C GLU A 48 -17.53 -23.78 11.82
N HIS A 49 -17.43 -25.04 11.34
CA HIS A 49 -16.64 -25.38 10.16
C HIS A 49 -17.14 -24.65 8.90
N TRP A 50 -18.44 -24.34 8.83
CA TRP A 50 -19.01 -23.54 7.72
C TRP A 50 -18.45 -22.11 7.66
N LYS A 51 -18.09 -21.50 8.80
CA LYS A 51 -17.47 -20.16 8.84
C LYS A 51 -16.10 -20.19 8.16
N ILE A 52 -15.34 -21.25 8.43
CA ILE A 52 -14.02 -21.47 7.82
C ILE A 52 -14.18 -21.78 6.33
N HIS A 53 -15.18 -22.58 5.95
CA HIS A 53 -15.49 -22.83 4.55
C HIS A 53 -15.78 -21.53 3.78
N ASN A 54 -16.63 -20.66 4.33
CA ASN A 54 -16.91 -19.35 3.72
C ASN A 54 -15.65 -18.48 3.60
N LEU A 55 -14.80 -18.49 4.62
CA LEU A 55 -13.55 -17.75 4.62
C LEU A 55 -12.58 -18.23 3.53
N ILE A 56 -12.53 -19.54 3.26
CA ILE A 56 -11.76 -20.11 2.15
C ILE A 56 -12.32 -19.61 0.81
N LEU A 57 -13.64 -19.63 0.63
CA LEU A 57 -14.28 -19.16 -0.60
C LEU A 57 -14.03 -17.65 -0.83
N GLU A 58 -14.05 -16.84 0.23
CA GLU A 58 -13.67 -15.42 0.15
C GLU A 58 -12.21 -15.25 -0.31
N ILE A 59 -11.28 -16.01 0.27
CA ILE A 59 -9.85 -15.95 -0.11
C ILE A 59 -9.65 -16.41 -1.55
N ILE A 60 -10.32 -17.46 -1.99
CA ILE A 60 -10.30 -17.92 -3.38
C ILE A 60 -10.85 -16.81 -4.31
N ASN A 61 -11.95 -16.15 -3.93
CA ASN A 61 -12.50 -15.05 -4.72
C ASN A 61 -11.54 -13.84 -4.78
N GLU A 62 -10.84 -13.52 -3.68
CA GLU A 62 -9.77 -12.51 -3.67
C GLU A 62 -8.65 -12.87 -4.65
N TRP A 63 -8.16 -14.11 -4.61
CA TRP A 63 -7.11 -14.59 -5.51
C TRP A 63 -7.53 -14.62 -6.97
N TYR A 64 -8.78 -14.99 -7.24
CA TYR A 64 -9.34 -14.96 -8.59
C TYR A 64 -9.39 -13.53 -9.13
N ARG A 65 -9.91 -12.57 -8.34
CA ARG A 65 -9.94 -11.15 -8.72
C ARG A 65 -8.55 -10.55 -8.88
N ALA A 66 -7.59 -11.04 -8.10
CA ALA A 66 -6.18 -10.67 -8.19
C ALA A 66 -5.44 -11.31 -9.38
N GLY A 67 -6.09 -12.22 -10.11
CA GLY A 67 -5.46 -12.95 -11.22
C GLY A 67 -4.39 -13.95 -10.77
N VAL A 68 -4.32 -14.30 -9.49
CA VAL A 68 -3.39 -15.32 -8.95
C VAL A 68 -3.85 -16.72 -9.37
N ILE A 69 -5.15 -16.91 -9.47
CA ILE A 69 -5.76 -18.18 -9.88
C ILE A 69 -6.84 -17.98 -10.94
N TYR A 70 -7.17 -19.06 -11.64
CA TYR A 70 -8.39 -19.17 -12.46
C TYR A 70 -9.11 -20.50 -12.19
N PHE A 71 -10.39 -20.57 -12.54
CA PHE A 71 -11.19 -21.80 -12.42
C PHE A 71 -11.10 -22.61 -13.70
N SER A 72 -10.47 -23.78 -13.62
CA SER A 72 -10.38 -24.88 -14.58
C SER A 72 -9.03 -25.59 -14.37
N LYS A 73 -8.78 -26.69 -15.07
CA LYS A 73 -7.43 -27.22 -15.28
C LYS A 73 -6.78 -26.56 -16.51
N PRO A 74 -5.45 -26.55 -16.60
CA PRO A 74 -4.76 -26.27 -17.87
C PRO A 74 -5.18 -27.26 -18.94
N ASP A 75 -5.42 -26.75 -20.15
CA ASP A 75 -5.79 -27.54 -21.33
C ASP A 75 -7.11 -28.31 -21.22
N ASP A 76 -7.99 -27.93 -20.29
CA ASP A 76 -9.33 -28.52 -20.19
C ASP A 76 -10.30 -27.79 -21.14
N PRO A 77 -10.81 -28.46 -22.20
CA PRO A 77 -11.79 -27.87 -23.09
C PRO A 77 -13.14 -27.65 -22.40
N TYR A 78 -13.38 -28.29 -21.25
CA TYR A 78 -14.58 -28.10 -20.43
C TYR A 78 -14.20 -27.22 -19.24
N VAL A 79 -14.32 -25.90 -19.43
CA VAL A 79 -14.13 -24.91 -18.36
C VAL A 79 -15.09 -25.22 -17.22
N GLY A 80 -14.58 -25.51 -16.02
CA GLY A 80 -15.48 -25.83 -14.93
C GLY A 80 -14.86 -26.04 -13.55
N TYR A 81 -15.68 -25.77 -12.55
CA TYR A 81 -15.51 -26.27 -11.18
C TYR A 81 -15.31 -27.79 -11.16
N PRO A 82 -14.61 -28.34 -10.14
CA PRO A 82 -14.15 -27.68 -8.92
C PRO A 82 -12.65 -27.32 -8.95
N PHE A 83 -12.04 -27.21 -10.13
CA PHE A 83 -10.60 -27.01 -10.26
C PHE A 83 -10.20 -25.53 -10.17
N VAL A 84 -9.09 -25.30 -9.50
CA VAL A 84 -8.41 -24.02 -9.37
C VAL A 84 -6.98 -24.21 -9.87
N THR A 85 -6.53 -23.33 -10.76
CA THR A 85 -5.17 -23.34 -11.28
C THR A 85 -4.48 -22.02 -11.00
N VAL A 86 -3.21 -22.09 -10.57
CA VAL A 86 -2.37 -20.92 -10.37
C VAL A 86 -1.89 -20.39 -11.72
N THR A 87 -2.11 -19.10 -11.99
CA THR A 87 -1.60 -18.42 -13.19
C THR A 87 -0.08 -18.28 -13.15
N ASP A 88 0.56 -17.96 -14.27
CA ASP A 88 2.01 -17.67 -14.26
C ASP A 88 2.33 -16.47 -13.34
N PHE A 89 1.47 -15.45 -13.34
CA PHE A 89 1.54 -14.36 -12.38
C PHE A 89 1.41 -14.83 -10.91
N GLY A 90 0.50 -15.76 -10.63
CA GLY A 90 0.33 -16.35 -9.30
C GLY A 90 1.55 -17.14 -8.84
N LYS A 91 2.24 -17.83 -9.76
CA LYS A 91 3.50 -18.54 -9.46
C LYS A 91 4.58 -17.56 -9.04
N GLU A 92 4.78 -16.47 -9.78
CA GLU A 92 5.72 -15.40 -9.41
C GLU A 92 5.39 -14.83 -8.01
N CYS A 93 4.11 -14.60 -7.72
CA CYS A 93 3.68 -14.14 -6.40
C CYS A 93 4.03 -15.13 -5.28
N LEU A 94 3.81 -16.43 -5.53
CA LEU A 94 4.05 -17.48 -4.54
C LEU A 94 5.55 -17.74 -4.30
N GLU A 95 6.39 -17.63 -5.34
CA GLU A 95 7.84 -17.80 -5.29
C GLU A 95 8.57 -16.68 -4.54
N GLN A 96 8.20 -15.42 -4.79
CA GLN A 96 8.83 -14.26 -4.16
C GLN A 96 8.51 -14.10 -2.67
N ASN A 97 7.83 -15.09 -2.07
CA ASN A 97 7.25 -15.03 -0.73
C ASN A 97 6.32 -13.80 -0.52
N ASN A 98 5.78 -13.30 -1.63
CA ASN A 98 5.15 -11.98 -1.76
C ASN A 98 3.68 -12.06 -2.15
N CYS A 99 3.01 -13.22 -1.98
CA CYS A 99 1.56 -13.23 -1.90
C CYS A 99 1.18 -12.41 -0.64
N LEU A 100 0.96 -11.10 -0.71
CA LEU A 100 0.09 -10.40 -1.64
C LEU A 100 0.62 -9.00 -2.08
N PRO A 101 0.51 -8.64 -3.37
CA PRO A 101 0.22 -7.25 -3.78
C PRO A 101 -1.22 -6.80 -3.42
N TYR A 102 -2.10 -7.77 -3.11
CA TYR A 102 -3.56 -7.69 -3.15
C TYR A 102 -4.32 -7.62 -1.83
N ASP A 103 -3.66 -7.38 -0.70
CA ASP A 103 -4.37 -7.06 0.55
C ASP A 103 -4.22 -5.56 0.86
N PRO A 104 -5.02 -4.67 0.24
CA PRO A 104 -5.06 -3.27 0.61
C PRO A 104 -5.18 -3.10 2.12
N GLU A 105 -6.02 -3.90 2.77
CA GLU A 105 -6.19 -3.80 4.22
C GLU A 105 -4.97 -4.30 4.99
N GLY A 106 -4.28 -5.34 4.51
CA GLY A 106 -3.03 -5.85 5.10
C GLY A 106 -1.89 -4.84 4.99
N TYR A 107 -1.70 -4.26 3.81
CA TYR A 107 -0.75 -3.18 3.61
C TYR A 107 -1.12 -1.96 4.46
N ILE A 108 -2.38 -1.56 4.50
CA ILE A 108 -2.84 -0.43 5.32
C ILE A 108 -2.63 -0.70 6.81
N ARG A 109 -2.94 -1.91 7.30
CA ARG A 109 -2.69 -2.31 8.69
C ARG A 109 -1.20 -2.20 9.02
N GLU A 110 -0.33 -2.71 8.17
CA GLU A 110 1.12 -2.65 8.38
C GLU A 110 1.64 -1.21 8.31
N LEU A 111 1.17 -0.43 7.34
CA LEU A 111 1.51 0.98 7.19
C LEU A 111 1.09 1.79 8.42
N GLN A 112 -0.12 1.58 8.94
CA GLN A 112 -0.60 2.21 10.17
C GLN A 112 0.15 1.72 11.41
N ARG A 113 0.54 0.45 11.46
CA ARG A 113 1.37 -0.09 12.56
C ARG A 113 2.74 0.57 12.59
N GLN A 114 3.34 0.80 11.43
CA GLN A 114 4.63 1.48 11.31
C GLN A 114 4.53 3.00 11.47
N ASN A 115 3.40 3.58 11.07
CA ASN A 115 3.13 5.01 11.10
C ASN A 115 1.71 5.30 11.62
N PRO A 116 1.51 5.32 12.96
CA PRO A 116 0.20 5.53 13.57
C PRO A 116 -0.37 6.95 13.38
N LEU A 117 0.45 7.89 12.91
CA LEU A 117 0.11 9.30 12.74
C LEU A 117 -0.57 9.61 11.39
N LEU A 118 -0.69 8.61 10.51
CA LEU A 118 -1.38 8.79 9.23
C LEU A 118 -2.86 9.07 9.44
N ASP A 119 -3.32 10.17 8.87
CA ASP A 119 -4.71 10.56 8.92
C ASP A 119 -5.60 9.71 7.99
N GLY A 120 -6.90 9.73 8.25
CA GLY A 120 -7.88 8.95 7.49
C GLY A 120 -7.97 9.31 6.00
N VAL A 121 -7.67 10.56 5.62
CA VAL A 121 -7.68 11.01 4.22
C VAL A 121 -6.50 10.40 3.47
N THR A 122 -5.29 10.48 4.04
CA THR A 122 -4.10 9.82 3.47
C THR A 122 -4.35 8.34 3.27
N LEU A 123 -4.87 7.65 4.30
CA LEU A 123 -5.14 6.21 4.23
C LEU A 123 -6.21 5.84 3.21
N ALA A 124 -7.23 6.67 3.01
CA ALA A 124 -8.24 6.45 1.98
C ALA A 124 -7.62 6.45 0.58
N TYR A 125 -6.75 7.42 0.28
CA TYR A 125 -6.07 7.51 -1.02
C TYR A 125 -5.01 6.43 -1.23
N VAL A 126 -4.28 6.02 -0.18
CA VAL A 126 -3.35 4.88 -0.25
C VAL A 126 -4.12 3.59 -0.56
N ARG A 127 -5.26 3.36 0.10
CA ARG A 127 -6.12 2.20 -0.16
C ARG A 127 -6.63 2.17 -1.61
N GLU A 128 -7.07 3.31 -2.13
CA GLU A 128 -7.48 3.43 -3.53
C GLU A 128 -6.31 3.13 -4.48
N SER A 129 -5.12 3.66 -4.17
CA SER A 129 -3.91 3.44 -4.96
C SER A 129 -3.55 1.96 -5.07
N ILE A 130 -3.65 1.22 -3.96
CA ILE A 130 -3.34 -0.22 -3.94
C ILE A 130 -4.42 -0.99 -4.70
N SER A 131 -5.69 -0.67 -4.46
CA SER A 131 -6.83 -1.35 -5.12
C SER A 131 -6.80 -1.19 -6.63
N THR A 132 -6.44 -0.01 -7.13
CA THR A 132 -6.31 0.29 -8.56
C THR A 132 -5.02 -0.25 -9.16
N TYR A 133 -3.91 -0.28 -8.41
CA TYR A 133 -2.68 -0.96 -8.83
C TYR A 133 -2.97 -2.44 -9.11
N ASN A 134 -3.66 -3.07 -8.17
CA ASN A 134 -4.06 -4.46 -8.22
C ASN A 134 -5.00 -4.78 -9.37
N SER A 135 -5.88 -3.85 -9.73
CA SER A 135 -6.77 -3.99 -10.88
C SER A 135 -6.13 -3.56 -12.21
N GLU A 136 -4.80 -3.36 -12.23
CA GLU A 136 -4.02 -2.88 -13.39
C GLU A 136 -4.46 -1.51 -13.94
N HIS A 137 -5.19 -0.74 -13.14
CA HIS A 137 -5.54 0.66 -13.41
C HIS A 137 -4.41 1.58 -12.95
N LEU A 138 -3.24 1.46 -13.60
CA LEU A 138 -1.97 2.05 -13.16
C LEU A 138 -1.99 3.59 -13.15
N LEU A 139 -2.76 4.22 -14.03
CA LEU A 139 -2.97 5.68 -14.03
C LEU A 139 -3.67 6.12 -12.73
N SER A 140 -4.80 5.49 -12.39
CA SER A 140 -5.57 5.77 -11.19
C SER A 140 -4.75 5.51 -9.92
N SER A 141 -3.98 4.42 -9.91
CA SER A 141 -3.06 4.10 -8.82
C SER A 141 -2.06 5.22 -8.57
N THR A 142 -1.36 5.61 -9.63
CA THR A 142 -0.32 6.65 -9.55
C THR A 142 -0.90 8.01 -9.15
N ILE A 143 -2.10 8.35 -9.65
CA ILE A 143 -2.78 9.60 -9.31
C ILE A 143 -3.13 9.63 -7.82
N THR A 144 -3.78 8.58 -7.32
CA THR A 144 -4.28 8.52 -5.94
C THR A 144 -3.14 8.45 -4.92
N LEU A 145 -2.04 7.74 -5.21
CA LEU A 145 -0.83 7.80 -4.39
C LEU A 145 -0.23 9.21 -4.32
N GLY A 146 -0.23 9.92 -5.46
CA GLY A 146 0.20 11.30 -5.51
C GLY A 146 -0.67 12.21 -4.63
N VAL A 147 -1.98 12.01 -4.62
CA VAL A 147 -2.89 12.75 -3.73
C VAL A 147 -2.61 12.45 -2.25
N ALA A 148 -2.37 11.18 -1.89
CA ALA A 148 -1.96 10.81 -0.53
C ALA A 148 -0.65 11.53 -0.13
N SER A 149 0.34 11.58 -1.02
CA SER A 149 1.59 12.28 -0.79
C SER A 149 1.42 13.79 -0.66
N GLU A 150 0.54 14.40 -1.47
CA GLU A 150 0.23 15.83 -1.38
C GLU A 150 -0.42 16.17 -0.03
N ASN A 151 -1.34 15.33 0.47
CA ASN A 151 -1.99 15.51 1.76
C ASN A 151 -0.98 15.50 2.93
N LEU A 152 -0.01 14.57 2.91
CA LEU A 152 1.04 14.51 3.92
C LEU A 152 1.93 15.76 3.93
N ILE A 153 2.30 16.25 2.76
CA ILE A 153 3.10 17.49 2.64
C ILE A 153 2.30 18.71 3.12
N LEU A 154 1.01 18.80 2.80
CA LEU A 154 0.16 19.87 3.30
C LEU A 154 0.09 19.85 4.84
N ALA A 155 -0.12 18.67 5.44
CA ALA A 155 -0.12 18.53 6.90
C ALA A 155 1.23 18.93 7.54
N LEU A 156 2.35 18.58 6.90
CA LEU A 156 3.68 19.00 7.35
C LEU A 156 3.85 20.52 7.27
N ILE A 157 3.45 21.14 6.16
CA ILE A 157 3.51 22.59 5.98
C ILE A 157 2.68 23.30 7.05
N ASP A 158 1.45 22.84 7.28
CA ASP A 158 0.55 23.42 8.28
C ASP A 158 1.13 23.28 9.70
N SER A 159 1.70 22.12 10.03
CA SER A 159 2.36 21.90 11.32
C SER A 159 3.58 22.82 11.51
N PHE A 160 4.43 22.94 10.48
CA PHE A 160 5.58 23.86 10.49
C PHE A 160 5.17 25.32 10.70
N ILE A 161 4.13 25.80 10.00
CA ILE A 161 3.62 27.16 10.17
C ILE A 161 3.11 27.38 11.60
N ASN A 162 2.44 26.38 12.17
CA ASN A 162 1.93 26.45 13.53
C ASN A 162 3.03 26.42 14.61
N ALA A 163 4.17 25.82 14.30
CA ALA A 163 5.34 25.81 15.17
C ALA A 163 6.02 27.19 15.29
N ILE A 164 5.83 28.10 14.31
CA ILE A 164 6.48 29.42 14.32
C ILE A 164 5.96 30.26 15.49
N SER A 165 6.87 30.60 16.41
CA SER A 165 6.55 31.36 17.64
C SER A 165 6.19 32.82 17.36
N ASP A 166 6.82 33.42 16.34
CA ASP A 166 6.59 34.80 15.94
C ASP A 166 5.29 34.94 15.13
N ALA A 167 4.26 35.51 15.76
CA ALA A 167 2.95 35.70 15.16
C ALA A 167 2.96 36.57 13.88
N ALA A 168 3.85 37.56 13.80
CA ALA A 168 3.96 38.41 12.61
C ALA A 168 4.58 37.63 11.45
N ARG A 169 5.66 36.89 11.71
CA ARG A 169 6.30 36.02 10.70
C ARG A 169 5.35 34.93 10.22
N LYS A 170 4.64 34.28 11.15
CA LYS A 170 3.62 33.26 10.86
C LYS A 170 2.57 33.82 9.89
N GLN A 171 1.98 34.97 10.21
CA GLN A 171 0.94 35.57 9.36
C GLN A 171 1.47 35.95 7.95
N VAL A 172 2.71 36.43 7.86
CA VAL A 172 3.35 36.74 6.58
C VAL A 172 3.59 35.47 5.75
N LEU A 173 3.98 34.36 6.37
CA LEU A 173 4.15 33.09 5.68
C LEU A 173 2.80 32.50 5.24
N GLU A 174 1.79 32.50 6.10
CA GLU A 174 0.43 32.03 5.77
C GLU A 174 -0.13 32.73 4.53
N ARG A 175 -0.03 34.06 4.49
CA ARG A 175 -0.47 34.87 3.33
C ARG A 175 0.33 34.57 2.07
N ARG A 176 1.65 34.34 2.19
CA ARG A 176 2.49 33.98 1.03
C ARG A 176 2.08 32.64 0.44
N LEU A 177 1.67 31.69 1.28
CA LEU A 177 1.25 30.36 0.87
C LEU A 177 -0.20 30.27 0.41
N GLU A 178 -1.00 31.31 0.67
CA GLU A 178 -2.42 31.35 0.31
C GLU A 178 -2.61 31.25 -1.21
N ASN A 179 -3.58 30.44 -1.66
CA ASN A 179 -3.92 30.22 -3.08
C ASN A 179 -2.78 29.72 -3.98
N LEU A 180 -1.64 29.31 -3.43
CA LEU A 180 -0.56 28.69 -4.20
C LEU A 180 -0.87 27.23 -4.50
N VAL A 181 -0.47 26.78 -5.69
CA VAL A 181 -0.41 25.36 -6.04
C VAL A 181 0.62 24.64 -5.17
N ILE A 182 0.41 23.34 -4.93
CA ILE A 182 1.22 22.55 -4.00
C ILE A 182 2.73 22.63 -4.27
N SER A 183 3.17 22.68 -5.54
CA SER A 183 4.59 22.79 -5.86
C SER A 183 5.21 24.09 -5.37
N ARG A 184 4.50 25.22 -5.52
CA ARG A 184 4.96 26.52 -5.03
C ARG A 184 4.87 26.60 -3.51
N LYS A 185 3.81 26.06 -2.91
CA LYS A 185 3.71 25.94 -1.44
C LYS A 185 4.91 25.18 -0.86
N TYR A 186 5.26 24.06 -1.49
CA TYR A 186 6.40 23.24 -1.10
C TYR A 186 7.73 23.98 -1.24
N GLU A 187 7.97 24.68 -2.35
CA GLU A 187 9.19 25.47 -2.54
C GLU A 187 9.36 26.56 -1.47
N GLU A 188 8.30 27.34 -1.20
CA GLU A 188 8.31 28.37 -0.15
C GLU A 188 8.54 27.75 1.25
N PHE A 189 7.83 26.66 1.57
CA PHE A 189 8.05 25.90 2.80
C PHE A 189 9.50 25.42 2.92
N ARG A 190 10.06 24.81 1.88
CA ARG A 190 11.41 24.26 1.89
C ARG A 190 12.45 25.35 2.10
N ASN A 191 12.26 26.51 1.47
CA ASN A 191 13.13 27.68 1.65
C ASN A 191 13.11 28.18 3.10
N GLU A 192 11.93 28.26 3.73
CA GLU A 192 11.81 28.65 5.14
C GLU A 192 12.40 27.57 6.07
N LEU A 193 12.10 26.29 5.84
CA LEU A 193 12.59 25.16 6.64
C LEU A 193 14.13 25.11 6.69
N ARG A 194 14.82 25.40 5.58
CA ARG A 194 16.29 25.47 5.52
C ARG A 194 16.89 26.45 6.54
N THR A 195 16.15 27.49 6.94
CA THR A 195 16.61 28.44 7.96
C THR A 195 16.60 27.84 9.38
N TYR A 196 15.81 26.77 9.59
CA TYR A 196 15.63 26.08 10.87
C TYR A 196 16.30 24.70 10.93
N GLU A 197 16.80 24.15 9.82
CA GLU A 197 17.37 22.80 9.79
C GLU A 197 18.48 22.58 10.82
N ARG A 198 19.29 23.61 11.10
CA ARG A 198 20.38 23.52 12.08
C ARG A 198 19.90 23.36 13.53
N SER A 199 18.66 23.78 13.83
CA SER A 199 18.06 23.62 15.15
C SER A 199 17.25 22.33 15.30
N LEU A 200 17.03 21.59 14.21
CA LEU A 200 16.30 20.33 14.26
C LEU A 200 17.18 19.19 14.80
N PRO A 201 16.59 18.20 15.49
CA PRO A 201 17.27 16.96 15.85
C PRO A 201 17.96 16.30 14.65
N ARG A 202 19.15 15.73 14.89
CA ARG A 202 19.96 15.11 13.83
C ARG A 202 19.24 13.92 13.19
N GLU A 203 18.44 13.22 13.98
CA GLU A 203 17.64 12.07 13.57
C GLU A 203 16.60 12.46 12.51
N LEU A 204 16.05 13.67 12.60
CA LEU A 204 15.04 14.20 11.67
C LEU A 204 15.66 14.80 10.41
N THR A 205 16.87 15.37 10.52
CA THR A 205 17.59 15.98 9.38
C THR A 205 18.39 14.98 8.55
N ARG A 206 18.63 13.77 9.08
CA ARG A 206 19.28 12.69 8.32
C ARG A 206 18.44 12.32 7.09
N ASP A 207 19.08 12.40 5.92
CA ASP A 207 18.48 12.10 4.60
C ASP A 207 17.24 12.93 4.28
N LEU A 208 17.08 14.09 4.92
CA LEU A 208 15.92 14.95 4.77
C LEU A 208 15.69 15.36 3.31
N ASP A 209 16.75 15.75 2.59
CA ASP A 209 16.68 16.07 1.16
C ASP A 209 16.25 14.87 0.31
N THR A 210 16.61 13.65 0.69
CA THR A 210 16.19 12.44 -0.03
C THR A 210 14.68 12.27 0.07
N TYR A 211 14.13 12.33 1.28
CA TYR A 211 12.70 12.11 1.48
C TYR A 211 11.86 13.31 1.03
N LEU A 212 12.21 14.52 1.47
CA LEU A 212 11.44 15.72 1.15
C LEU A 212 11.60 16.15 -0.31
N ASP A 213 12.82 16.17 -0.85
CA ASP A 213 13.02 16.67 -2.21
C ASP A 213 12.90 15.54 -3.24
N GLN A 214 13.65 14.45 -3.10
CA GLN A 214 13.74 13.43 -4.16
C GLN A 214 12.50 12.54 -4.24
N VAL A 215 12.06 11.96 -3.11
CA VAL A 215 10.92 11.03 -3.09
C VAL A 215 9.62 11.75 -3.40
N PHE A 216 9.36 12.88 -2.75
CA PHE A 216 8.19 13.71 -3.06
C PHE A 216 8.18 14.12 -4.54
N HIS A 217 9.31 14.58 -5.08
CA HIS A 217 9.41 14.94 -6.49
C HIS A 217 9.13 13.74 -7.40
N PHE A 218 9.66 12.55 -7.09
CA PHE A 218 9.43 11.34 -7.88
C PHE A 218 7.95 10.93 -7.92
N ILE A 219 7.27 10.94 -6.76
CA ILE A 219 5.83 10.66 -6.67
C ILE A 219 5.03 11.72 -7.44
N ARG A 220 5.37 13.00 -7.25
CA ARG A 220 4.70 14.13 -7.94
C ARG A 220 4.87 14.06 -9.45
N MET A 221 6.08 13.75 -9.93
CA MET A 221 6.37 13.59 -11.36
C MET A 221 5.58 12.42 -11.96
N SER A 222 5.51 11.31 -11.25
CA SER A 222 4.71 10.14 -11.64
C SER A 222 3.22 10.51 -11.74
N ARG A 223 2.69 11.21 -10.73
CA ARG A 223 1.30 11.69 -10.71
C ARG A 223 1.01 12.70 -11.82
N ASN A 224 1.89 13.65 -12.08
CA ASN A 224 1.72 14.62 -13.16
C ASN A 224 1.72 13.92 -14.52
N SER A 225 2.64 12.98 -14.75
CA SER A 225 2.66 12.20 -15.98
C SER A 225 1.39 11.37 -16.17
N ALA A 226 0.84 10.80 -15.09
CA ALA A 226 -0.40 10.02 -15.12
C ALA A 226 -1.66 10.88 -15.28
N GLY A 227 -1.68 12.09 -14.70
CA GLY A 227 -2.82 13.01 -14.73
C GLY A 227 -2.94 13.85 -16.01
N HIS A 228 -1.85 14.02 -16.77
CA HIS A 228 -1.92 14.72 -18.04
C HIS A 228 -2.62 13.87 -19.12
N PRO A 229 -3.49 14.46 -19.97
CA PRO A 229 -4.26 13.75 -21.00
C PRO A 229 -3.38 13.39 -22.20
N THR A 230 -2.29 12.66 -21.96
CA THR A 230 -1.30 12.25 -22.96
C THR A 230 -1.55 10.82 -23.45
N GLY A 231 -2.33 10.03 -22.71
CA GLY A 231 -2.54 8.60 -23.00
C GLY A 231 -1.31 7.72 -22.75
N ARG A 232 -0.24 8.26 -22.14
CA ARG A 232 0.96 7.46 -21.83
C ARG A 232 0.64 6.44 -20.73
N ALA A 233 0.99 5.18 -21.00
CA ALA A 233 0.91 4.13 -19.99
C ALA A 233 1.92 4.38 -18.87
N VAL A 234 1.50 4.13 -17.62
CA VAL A 234 2.42 4.06 -16.48
C VAL A 234 2.97 2.64 -16.40
N SER A 235 4.28 2.51 -16.17
CA SER A 235 4.90 1.20 -15.95
C SER A 235 4.45 0.60 -14.62
N LYS A 236 4.05 -0.68 -14.62
CA LYS A 236 3.67 -1.43 -13.41
C LYS A 236 4.79 -1.39 -12.36
N ASN A 237 6.05 -1.56 -12.81
CA ASN A 237 7.21 -1.49 -11.93
C ASN A 237 7.39 -0.10 -11.30
N VAL A 238 7.16 0.98 -12.06
CA VAL A 238 7.25 2.35 -11.53
C VAL A 238 6.15 2.62 -10.50
N ALA A 239 4.91 2.21 -10.79
CA ALA A 239 3.80 2.32 -9.84
C ALA A 239 4.08 1.52 -8.55
N TYR A 240 4.61 0.30 -8.69
CA TYR A 240 5.02 -0.52 -7.55
C TYR A 240 6.14 0.13 -6.74
N SER A 241 7.19 0.65 -7.38
CA SER A 241 8.27 1.35 -6.69
C SER A 241 7.77 2.58 -5.92
N ASN A 242 6.84 3.35 -6.49
CA ASN A 242 6.20 4.46 -5.79
C ASN A 242 5.43 3.99 -4.55
N LEU A 243 4.67 2.89 -4.65
CA LEU A 243 3.97 2.30 -3.50
C LEU A 243 4.96 1.88 -2.39
N GLN A 244 6.04 1.19 -2.75
CA GLN A 244 7.04 0.72 -1.78
C GLN A 244 7.75 1.88 -1.07
N ILE A 245 8.20 2.89 -1.83
CA ILE A 245 8.92 4.01 -1.24
C ILE A 245 8.02 4.92 -0.40
N PHE A 246 6.71 4.94 -0.70
CA PHE A 246 5.74 5.74 0.05
C PHE A 246 5.69 5.37 1.53
N ALA A 247 5.84 4.10 1.90
CA ALA A 247 5.76 3.68 3.30
C ALA A 247 6.82 4.39 4.16
N GLU A 248 8.09 4.26 3.79
CA GLU A 248 9.22 4.89 4.48
C GLU A 248 9.18 6.41 4.40
N TYR A 249 8.81 6.94 3.23
CA TYR A 249 8.61 8.38 3.04
C TYR A 249 7.54 8.93 3.98
N SER A 250 6.38 8.30 4.04
CA SER A 250 5.26 8.77 4.85
C SER A 250 5.62 8.82 6.34
N LYS A 251 6.41 7.84 6.81
CA LYS A 251 6.92 7.82 8.17
C LYS A 251 7.80 9.04 8.46
N ARG A 252 8.74 9.35 7.58
CA ARG A 252 9.61 10.53 7.71
C ARG A 252 8.81 11.83 7.76
N ILE A 253 7.80 11.97 6.91
CA ILE A 253 6.93 13.16 6.91
C ILE A 253 6.17 13.26 8.23
N CYS A 254 5.56 12.16 8.70
CA CYS A 254 4.84 12.14 9.96
C CYS A 254 5.73 12.44 11.18
N GLU A 255 6.96 11.94 11.23
CA GLU A 255 7.93 12.25 12.29
C GLU A 255 8.24 13.76 12.35
N LEU A 256 8.40 14.42 11.19
CA LEU A 256 8.60 15.88 11.14
C LEU A 256 7.32 16.63 11.53
N THR A 257 6.16 16.20 11.03
CA THR A 257 4.86 16.79 11.36
C THR A 257 4.59 16.74 12.86
N ASP A 258 4.88 15.60 13.50
CA ASP A 258 4.74 15.42 14.94
C ASP A 258 5.72 16.30 15.72
N TYR A 259 6.98 16.38 15.26
CA TYR A 259 7.96 17.27 15.89
C TYR A 259 7.47 18.71 15.95
N PHE A 260 7.03 19.27 14.81
CA PHE A 260 6.50 20.64 14.73
C PHE A 260 5.17 20.81 15.46
N SER A 261 4.38 19.75 15.63
CA SER A 261 3.15 19.83 16.43
C SER A 261 3.43 20.00 17.93
N ASN A 262 4.60 19.54 18.39
CA ASN A 262 4.96 19.49 19.80
C ASN A 262 6.07 20.49 20.19
N HIS A 263 6.72 21.16 19.23
CA HIS A 263 7.84 22.06 19.47
C HIS A 263 7.66 23.36 18.70
N GLN A 264 7.89 24.47 19.39
CA GLN A 264 7.94 25.78 18.74
C GLN A 264 9.33 26.07 18.16
N ILE A 265 9.35 26.81 17.06
CA ILE A 265 10.55 27.29 16.36
C ILE A 265 10.54 28.82 16.19
#